data_AF-V2YGJ2-F1
#
_entry.id   AF-V2YGJ2-F1
#
_cell.length_a   1.000
_cell.length_b   1.000
_cell.length_c   1.000
_cell.angle_alpha   90.00
_cell.angle_beta   90.00
_cell.angle_gamma   90.00
#
_symmetry.space_group_name_H-M   'P 1'
#
loop_
_entity.id
_entity.type
_entity.pdbx_description
1 polymer ?
#
loop_
_entity_poly.entity_id
_entity_poly.type
_entity_poly.pdbx_seq_one_letter_code
_entity_poly.pdbx_strand_id
1 'polypeptide(L)'
;MDELTRCLYAFVCEKRLGSLSEDQEYIDAVLGAERQEKRVASYLSKEQQPELRALMDAAAAQGDITSEHLFCAALSLAQELNKLVRA
;
A
#
# COMPACT_ATOMS: atom_id res chain seq x y z
N MET A 1 -4.22 10.58 12.32
CA MET A 1 -4.19 9.50 13.31
C MET A 1 -3.58 9.97 14.62
N ASP A 2 -4.00 9.42 15.76
CA ASP A 2 -3.23 9.55 17.00
C ASP A 2 -1.95 8.70 16.98
N GLU A 3 -1.07 8.89 17.96
CA GLU A 3 0.23 8.19 18.06
C GLU A 3 0.05 6.66 18.07
N LEU A 4 -0.93 6.17 18.85
CA LEU A 4 -1.19 4.74 19.00
C LEU A 4 -1.63 4.11 17.67
N THR A 5 -2.54 4.75 16.95
CA THR A 5 -3.05 4.27 15.67
C THR A 5 -1.94 4.23 14.63
N ARG A 6 -1.04 5.22 14.62
CA ARG A 6 0.15 5.21 13.76
C ARG A 6 1.11 4.07 14.11
N CYS A 7 1.38 3.82 15.39
CA CYS A 7 2.20 2.67 15.81
C CYS A 7 1.57 1.33 15.38
N LEU A 8 0.25 1.19 15.51
CA LEU A 8 -0.46 -0.02 15.09
C LEU A 8 -0.43 -0.19 13.56
N TYR A 9 -0.59 0.89 12.79
CA TYR A 9 -0.47 0.85 11.33
C TYR A 9 0.93 0.42 10.90
N ALA A 10 1.98 1.04 11.47
CA ALA A 10 3.37 0.67 11.19
C ALA A 10 3.65 -0.81 11.50
N PHE A 11 3.17 -1.30 12.64
CA PHE A 11 3.27 -2.71 13.00
C PHE A 11 2.56 -3.62 11.99
N VAL A 12 1.36 -3.26 11.55
CA VAL A 12 0.63 -4.02 10.52
C VAL A 12 1.39 -4.01 9.21
N CYS A 13 1.94 -2.88 8.76
CA CYS A 13 2.76 -2.82 7.55
C CYS A 13 3.97 -3.75 7.64
N GLU A 14 4.73 -3.71 8.74
CA GLU A 14 5.88 -4.59 8.95
C GLU A 14 5.51 -6.07 8.95
N LYS A 15 4.38 -6.45 9.57
CA LYS A 15 3.96 -7.86 9.65
C LYS A 15 3.25 -8.35 8.39
N ARG A 16 2.47 -7.49 7.73
CA ARG A 16 1.75 -7.79 6.50
C ARG A 16 2.69 -7.94 5.31
N LEU A 17 3.82 -7.21 5.29
CA LEU A 17 4.84 -7.40 4.27
C LEU A 17 5.42 -8.82 4.27
N GLY A 18 5.51 -9.47 5.44
CA GLY A 18 5.93 -10.87 5.54
C GLY A 18 4.92 -11.86 4.92
N SER A 19 3.61 -11.60 5.05
CA SER A 19 2.59 -12.44 4.41
C SER A 19 2.41 -12.14 2.92
N LEU A 20 2.60 -10.88 2.50
CA LEU A 20 2.50 -10.47 1.09
C LEU A 20 3.69 -10.98 0.27
N SER A 21 4.88 -11.11 0.87
CA SER A 21 6.04 -11.70 0.20
C SER A 21 5.88 -13.19 -0.12
N GLU A 22 4.86 -13.85 0.43
CA GLU A 22 4.52 -15.25 0.17
C GLU A 22 3.26 -15.39 -0.71
N ASP A 23 2.54 -14.29 -0.96
CA ASP A 23 1.32 -14.28 -1.77
C ASP A 23 1.65 -14.23 -3.26
N GLN A 24 1.40 -15.34 -3.96
CA GLN A 24 1.73 -15.47 -5.37
C GLN A 24 0.98 -14.48 -6.28
N GLU A 25 -0.27 -14.15 -5.95
CA GLU A 25 -1.06 -13.19 -6.74
C GLU A 25 -0.46 -11.79 -6.62
N TYR A 26 -0.05 -11.42 -5.40
CA TYR A 26 0.65 -10.16 -5.16
C TYR A 26 2.01 -10.12 -5.87
N ILE A 27 2.81 -11.19 -5.75
CA ILE A 27 4.12 -11.28 -6.41
C ILE A 27 3.98 -11.14 -7.93
N ASP A 28 3.04 -11.85 -8.54
CA ASP A 28 2.81 -11.81 -9.99
C ASP A 28 2.36 -10.43 -10.45
N ALA A 29 1.51 -9.75 -9.67
CA ALA A 29 1.08 -8.39 -9.94
C ALA A 29 2.25 -7.38 -9.89
N VAL A 30 3.11 -7.46 -8.86
CA VAL A 30 4.30 -6.61 -8.73
C VAL A 30 5.27 -6.84 -9.89
N LEU A 31 5.60 -8.10 -10.18
CA LEU A 31 6.48 -8.46 -11.30
C LEU A 31 5.88 -8.07 -12.66
N GLY A 32 4.55 -8.11 -12.80
CA GLY A 32 3.83 -7.61 -13.96
C GLY A 32 4.01 -6.11 -14.14
N ALA A 33 3.80 -5.34 -13.06
CA ALA A 33 3.96 -3.90 -13.05
C ALA A 33 5.40 -3.48 -13.39
N GLU A 34 6.41 -4.09 -12.76
CA GLU A 34 7.83 -3.80 -13.04
C GLU A 34 8.22 -4.10 -14.49
N ARG A 35 7.75 -5.22 -15.06
CA ARG A 35 8.00 -5.55 -16.47
C ARG A 35 7.37 -4.52 -17.38
N GLN A 36 6.15 -4.07 -17.06
CA GLN A 36 5.46 -3.07 -17.84
C GLN A 36 6.15 -1.70 -17.73
N GLU A 37 6.59 -1.28 -16.56
CA GLU A 37 7.39 -0.07 -16.36
C GLU A 37 8.64 -0.10 -17.24
N LYS A 38 9.46 -1.15 -17.15
CA LYS A 38 10.69 -1.29 -17.95
C LYS A 38 10.41 -1.22 -19.46
N ARG A 39 9.33 -1.87 -19.90
CA ARG A 39 8.91 -1.85 -21.30
C ARG A 39 8.50 -0.44 -21.73
N VAL A 40 7.66 0.25 -20.96
CA VAL A 40 7.23 1.62 -21.26
C VAL A 40 8.43 2.57 -21.27
N ALA A 41 9.30 2.49 -20.26
CA ALA A 41 10.50 3.32 -20.15
C ALA A 41 11.47 3.19 -21.34
N SER A 42 11.49 2.03 -22.01
CA SER A 42 12.32 1.81 -23.20
C SER A 42 11.86 2.57 -24.45
N TYR A 43 10.60 3.00 -24.49
CA TYR A 43 10.04 3.82 -25.57
C TYR A 43 10.06 5.33 -25.28
N LEU A 44 10.35 5.71 -24.04
CA LEU A 44 10.31 7.11 -23.60
C LEU A 44 11.63 7.83 -23.80
N SER A 45 11.56 9.14 -24.07
CA SER A 45 12.75 9.99 -24.09
C SER A 45 13.32 10.20 -22.68
N LYS A 46 14.55 10.72 -22.59
CA LYS A 46 15.21 10.99 -21.30
C LYS A 46 14.46 12.00 -20.45
N GLU A 47 13.70 12.89 -21.08
CA GLU A 47 12.86 13.91 -20.42
C GLU A 47 11.52 13.34 -19.97
N GLN A 48 10.99 12.30 -20.63
CA GLN A 48 9.71 11.68 -20.30
C GLN A 48 9.82 10.59 -19.24
N GLN A 49 10.99 9.94 -19.13
CA GLN A 49 11.28 8.95 -18.08
C GLN A 49 11.09 9.49 -16.64
N PRO A 50 11.57 10.69 -16.26
CA PRO A 50 11.33 11.21 -14.91
C PRO A 50 9.85 11.53 -14.66
N GLU A 51 9.09 11.98 -15.68
CA GLU A 51 7.65 12.23 -15.56
C GLU A 51 6.87 10.94 -15.31
N LEU A 52 7.22 9.84 -15.99
CA LEU A 52 6.63 8.52 -15.71
C LEU A 52 6.92 8.10 -14.26
N ARG A 53 8.14 8.33 -13.78
CA ARG A 53 8.53 7.98 -12.42
C ARG A 53 7.77 8.79 -11.38
N ALA A 54 7.64 10.10 -11.58
CA ALA A 54 6.85 10.97 -10.72
C ALA A 54 5.37 10.54 -10.67
N LEU A 55 4.80 10.13 -11.80
CA LEU A 55 3.43 9.58 -11.84
C LEU A 55 3.30 8.29 -11.03
N MET A 56 4.26 7.36 -11.16
CA MET A 56 4.28 6.11 -10.39
C MET A 56 4.42 6.37 -8.89
N ASP A 57 5.30 7.28 -8.49
CA ASP A 57 5.50 7.67 -7.09
C ASP A 57 4.22 8.31 -6.52
N ALA A 58 3.55 9.17 -7.29
CA ALA A 58 2.27 9.77 -6.89
C ALA A 58 1.17 8.70 -6.73
N ALA A 59 1.10 7.72 -7.62
CA ALA A 59 0.15 6.62 -7.53
C ALA A 59 0.43 5.72 -6.32
N ALA A 60 1.70 5.42 -6.03
CA ALA A 60 2.10 4.67 -4.83
C ALA A 60 1.69 5.43 -3.54
N ALA A 61 2.00 6.73 -3.47
CA ALA A 61 1.61 7.57 -2.34
C ALA A 61 0.09 7.61 -2.14
N GLN A 62 -0.70 7.69 -3.22
CA GLN A 62 -2.16 7.58 -3.14
C GLN A 62 -2.60 6.22 -2.55
N GLY A 63 -1.93 5.12 -2.95
CA GLY A 63 -2.18 3.78 -2.43
C GLY A 63 -1.90 3.67 -0.93
N ASP A 64 -0.80 4.26 -0.47
CA ASP A 64 -0.42 4.30 0.94
C ASP A 64 -1.45 5.08 1.78
N ILE A 65 -1.85 6.27 1.32
CA ILE A 65 -2.89 7.09 1.95
C ILE A 65 -4.21 6.31 2.04
N THR A 66 -4.59 5.64 0.96
CA THR A 66 -5.84 4.83 0.92
C THR A 66 -5.78 3.68 1.92
N SER A 67 -4.64 2.98 1.99
CA SER A 67 -4.42 1.87 2.91
C SER A 67 -4.47 2.32 4.37
N GLU A 68 -3.90 3.50 4.67
CA GLU A 68 -3.95 4.13 5.99
C GLU A 68 -5.39 4.42 6.42
N HIS A 69 -6.21 5.01 5.54
CA HIS A 69 -7.61 5.28 5.82
C HIS A 69 -8.43 4.00 6.02
N LEU A 70 -8.19 2.97 5.21
CA LEU A 70 -8.84 1.67 5.36
C LEU A 70 -8.49 1.01 6.70
N PHE A 71 -7.22 1.08 7.10
CA PHE A 71 -6.78 0.59 8.40
C PHE A 71 -7.50 1.29 9.55
N CYS A 72 -7.58 2.63 9.50
CA CYS A 72 -8.30 3.41 10.52
C CYS A 72 -9.78 3.02 10.62
N ALA A 73 -10.45 2.83 9.48
CA ALA A 73 -11.84 2.42 9.43
C ALA A 73 -12.04 1.02 10.04
N ALA A 74 -11.18 0.07 9.68
CA ALA A 74 -11.21 -1.29 10.20
C ALA A 74 -10.94 -1.33 11.72
N LEU A 75 -9.96 -0.57 12.21
CA LEU A 75 -9.66 -0.48 13.64
C LEU A 75 -10.84 0.11 14.42
N SER A 76 -11.46 1.17 13.91
CA SER A 76 -12.62 1.80 14.53
C SER A 76 -13.79 0.80 14.63
N LEU A 77 -14.06 0.06 13.55
CA LEU A 77 -15.08 -0.99 13.54
C LEU A 77 -14.78 -2.08 14.57
N ALA A 78 -13.53 -2.56 14.64
CA ALA A 78 -13.13 -3.58 15.60
C ALA A 78 -13.31 -3.12 17.05
N GLN A 79 -13.03 -1.86 17.35
CA GLN A 79 -13.24 -1.27 18.67
C GLN A 79 -14.73 -1.22 19.04
N GLU A 80 -15.60 -0.82 18.12
CA GLU A 80 -17.06 -0.80 18.35
C GLU A 80 -17.62 -2.21 18.57
N LEU A 81 -17.21 -3.18 17.74
CA LEU A 81 -17.61 -4.58 17.91
C LEU A 81 -17.15 -5.14 19.26
N ASN A 82 -15.93 -4.83 19.70
CA ASN A 82 -15.44 -5.26 21.01
C ASN A 82 -16.22 -4.64 22.17
N LYS A 83 -16.70 -3.40 22.05
CA LYS A 83 -17.60 -2.79 23.05
C LYS A 83 -18.92 -3.54 23.13
N LEU A 84 -19.51 -3.90 21.99
CA LEU A 84 -20.77 -4.65 21.93
C LEU A 84 -20.66 -6.05 22.54
N VAL A 85 -19.55 -6.75 22.34
CA VAL A 85 -19.32 -8.10 22.90
C VAL A 85 -19.09 -8.07 24.41
N ARG A 86 -18.60 -6.95 24.95
CA ARG A 86 -18.32 -6.78 26.39
C ARG A 86 -19.48 -6.16 27.18
N ALA A 87 -20.54 -5.73 26.50
CA ALA A 87 -21.78 -5.22 27.10
C ALA A 87 -22.74 -6.36 27.43
#